data_AF-A0A1W2ADT6-F1
#
_entry.id   AF-A0A1W2ADT6-F1
#
_cell.length_a   1.000
_cell.length_b   1.000
_cell.length_c   1.000
_cell.angle_alpha   90.00
_cell.angle_beta   90.00
_cell.angle_gamma   90.00
#
_symmetry.space_group_name_H-M   'P 1'
#
loop_
_entity.id
_entity.type
_entity.pdbx_description
1 polymer ?
#
loop_
_entity_poly.entity_id
_entity_poly.type
_entity_poly.pdbx_seq_one_letter_code
_entity_poly.pdbx_strand_id
1 'polypeptide(L)'
;MVNILKADLFRIGKDRIWIIVLAALLIVYTIPGLYTLKPMGGMSLYDQGLYMDLNEYVESRLPDYGVEYAYELTTEQYREIVFSFEGYKTDVDIICGVNFPLFEVIVVLEVLLVTRDFSVHSIKNTLSSPIRRKTYYFAKYAAIMLLSVSIVVVVNLMVWIANMIINGPERSLPFGTLIVITLLSLMPLTAYVSMIHAVAFLIRKSLPYSLVTIGTTLAWGNILLNILLILGGGSARVVNLIAYLPSMMYSAVTCTHAEDYVPYIYICIALCVTLTAVSLAGGYLFFKNREIK
;
A
#
# COMPACT_ATOMS: atom_id res chain seq x y z
N MET A 1 -17.51 -17.04 13.90
CA MET A 1 -16.46 -16.15 13.37
C MET A 1 -15.09 -16.74 13.58
N VAL A 2 -14.67 -17.00 14.83
CA VAL A 2 -13.35 -17.57 15.18
C VAL A 2 -13.01 -18.87 14.43
N ASN A 3 -13.97 -19.80 14.28
CA ASN A 3 -13.70 -21.06 13.57
C ASN A 3 -13.41 -20.87 12.07
N ILE A 4 -14.02 -19.86 11.43
CA ILE A 4 -13.74 -19.52 10.02
C ILE A 4 -12.33 -18.96 9.91
N LEU A 5 -11.99 -18.01 10.80
CA LEU A 5 -10.67 -17.39 10.85
C LEU A 5 -9.55 -18.43 11.11
N LYS A 6 -9.78 -19.38 12.04
CA LYS A 6 -8.84 -20.50 12.28
C LYS A 6 -8.65 -21.38 11.03
N ALA A 7 -9.72 -21.71 10.33
CA ALA A 7 -9.65 -22.52 9.11
C ALA A 7 -8.89 -21.81 7.98
N ASP A 8 -9.12 -20.50 7.82
CA ASP A 8 -8.43 -19.66 6.84
C ASP A 8 -6.93 -19.53 7.13
N LEU A 9 -6.56 -19.26 8.40
CA LEU A 9 -5.16 -19.22 8.83
C LEU A 9 -4.46 -20.57 8.65
N PHE A 10 -5.14 -21.68 8.96
CA PHE A 10 -4.61 -23.03 8.75
C PHE A 10 -4.37 -23.32 7.26
N ARG A 11 -5.29 -22.90 6.38
CA ARG A 11 -5.17 -23.08 4.94
C ARG A 11 -3.96 -22.35 4.38
N ILE A 12 -3.69 -21.13 4.84
CA ILE A 12 -2.50 -20.35 4.46
C ILE A 12 -1.24 -21.03 5.00
N GLY A 13 -1.23 -21.41 6.28
CA GLY A 13 -0.06 -22.02 6.92
C GLY A 13 0.34 -23.39 6.34
N LYS A 14 -0.60 -24.14 5.77
CA LYS A 14 -0.34 -25.46 5.16
C LYS A 14 0.35 -25.36 3.79
N ASP A 15 0.09 -24.30 3.05
CA ASP A 15 0.54 -24.15 1.66
C ASP A 15 1.87 -23.37 1.61
N ARG A 16 2.97 -24.11 1.81
CA ARG A 16 4.34 -23.57 1.95
C ARG A 16 4.77 -22.70 0.76
N ILE A 17 4.21 -22.95 -0.43
CA ILE A 17 4.51 -22.19 -1.65
C ILE A 17 4.14 -20.71 -1.46
N TRP A 18 3.01 -20.42 -0.83
CA TRP A 18 2.58 -19.03 -0.62
C TRP A 18 3.42 -18.29 0.41
N ILE A 19 3.89 -18.98 1.45
CA ILE A 19 4.81 -18.40 2.44
C ILE A 19 6.11 -17.99 1.75
N ILE A 20 6.63 -18.83 0.84
CA ILE A 20 7.84 -18.55 0.07
C ILE A 20 7.62 -17.40 -0.91
N VAL A 21 6.49 -17.37 -1.63
CA VAL A 21 6.15 -16.27 -2.55
C VAL A 21 6.00 -14.95 -1.80
N LEU A 22 5.32 -14.95 -0.66
CA LEU A 22 5.21 -13.78 0.21
C LEU A 22 6.59 -13.33 0.70
N ALA A 23 7.42 -14.25 1.22
CA ALA A 23 8.76 -13.93 1.67
C ALA A 23 9.63 -13.36 0.54
N ALA A 24 9.57 -13.93 -0.66
CA ALA A 24 10.30 -13.43 -1.84
C ALA A 24 9.82 -12.02 -2.24
N LEU A 25 8.50 -11.80 -2.30
CA LEU A 25 7.91 -10.48 -2.56
C LEU A 25 8.18 -9.48 -1.42
N LEU A 26 8.52 -9.91 -0.21
CA LEU A 26 8.93 -8.97 0.84
C LEU A 26 10.42 -8.65 0.75
N ILE A 27 11.27 -9.65 0.48
CA ILE A 27 12.73 -9.47 0.37
C ILE A 27 13.10 -8.65 -0.85
N VAL A 28 12.51 -8.93 -2.02
CA VAL A 28 12.79 -8.25 -3.28
C VAL A 28 12.46 -6.77 -3.24
N TYR A 29 11.55 -6.34 -2.37
CA TYR A 29 11.13 -4.94 -2.31
C TYR A 29 11.72 -4.18 -1.11
N THR A 30 12.12 -4.88 -0.04
CA THR A 30 12.75 -4.25 1.13
C THR A 30 14.25 -4.03 0.94
N ILE A 31 15.01 -5.03 0.45
CA ILE A 31 16.48 -4.95 0.39
C ILE A 31 16.99 -4.01 -0.72
N PRO A 32 16.52 -4.09 -1.97
CA PRO A 32 16.99 -3.19 -3.02
C PRO A 32 16.68 -1.73 -2.74
N GLY A 33 15.50 -1.43 -2.17
CA GLY A 33 15.11 -0.07 -1.80
C GLY A 33 16.06 0.61 -0.81
N LEU A 34 16.73 -0.17 0.05
CA LEU A 34 17.68 0.33 1.06
C LEU A 34 19.06 0.70 0.51
N TYR A 35 19.46 0.04 -0.58
CA TYR A 35 20.76 0.26 -1.20
C TYR A 35 20.67 1.22 -2.38
N THR A 36 19.65 1.07 -3.23
CA THR A 36 19.56 1.81 -4.47
C THR A 36 19.08 3.24 -4.30
N LEU A 37 18.61 3.64 -3.10
CA LEU A 37 18.05 4.95 -2.77
C LEU A 37 17.34 5.52 -3.99
N LYS A 38 16.12 5.04 -4.27
CA LYS A 38 15.46 5.19 -5.59
C LYS A 38 15.81 6.54 -6.24
N PRO A 39 16.57 6.56 -7.35
CA PRO A 39 16.89 7.81 -8.05
C PRO A 39 15.57 8.42 -8.53
N MET A 40 15.24 9.61 -8.03
CA MET A 40 14.21 10.59 -8.44
C MET A 40 13.03 10.11 -9.34
N GLY A 41 12.45 8.95 -9.02
CA GLY A 41 11.29 8.35 -9.71
C GLY A 41 10.50 7.44 -8.77
N GLY A 42 10.62 7.72 -7.46
CA GLY A 42 10.51 6.73 -6.41
C GLY A 42 9.14 6.50 -5.78
N MET A 43 8.02 6.89 -6.38
CA MET A 43 6.65 6.66 -5.83
C MET A 43 6.42 7.19 -4.40
N SER A 44 7.23 8.12 -3.88
CA SER A 44 6.78 8.99 -2.81
C SER A 44 6.11 10.21 -3.45
N LEU A 45 5.00 10.70 -2.89
CA LEU A 45 4.33 11.93 -3.35
C LEU A 45 5.27 13.15 -3.31
N TYR A 46 6.31 13.07 -2.48
CA TYR A 46 7.37 14.05 -2.34
C TYR A 46 8.29 14.06 -3.58
N ASP A 47 8.64 12.88 -4.11
CA ASP A 47 9.46 12.75 -5.33
C ASP A 47 8.68 12.96 -6.63
N GLN A 48 7.35 12.89 -6.60
CA GLN A 48 6.49 13.03 -7.80
C GLN A 48 6.08 14.48 -8.11
N GLY A 49 6.69 15.47 -7.47
CA GLY A 49 6.43 16.88 -7.76
C GLY A 49 4.99 17.32 -7.46
N LEU A 50 4.30 16.62 -6.55
CA LEU A 50 2.88 16.84 -6.30
C LEU A 50 2.61 17.99 -5.31
N TYR A 51 3.64 18.38 -4.57
CA TYR A 51 3.60 19.42 -3.54
C TYR A 51 4.80 20.39 -3.58
N MET A 52 5.79 20.12 -4.42
CA MET A 52 6.83 21.06 -4.86
C MET A 52 6.96 20.85 -6.36
N ASP A 53 7.17 21.89 -7.15
CA ASP A 53 7.61 21.70 -8.55
C ASP A 53 8.80 20.73 -8.54
N LEU A 54 8.89 19.79 -9.48
CA LEU A 54 10.07 18.90 -9.55
C LEU A 54 11.36 19.73 -9.59
N ASN A 55 11.31 20.91 -10.21
CA ASN A 55 12.39 21.89 -10.18
C ASN A 55 12.62 22.46 -8.77
N GLU A 56 11.59 22.84 -8.03
CA GLU A 56 11.69 23.38 -6.67
C GLU A 56 12.08 22.32 -5.63
N TYR A 57 11.71 21.05 -5.86
CA TYR A 57 12.13 19.90 -5.06
C TYR A 57 13.60 19.55 -5.29
N VAL A 58 14.01 19.50 -6.55
CA VAL A 58 15.43 19.35 -6.91
C VAL A 58 16.21 20.56 -6.40
N GLU A 59 15.75 21.79 -6.58
CA GLU A 59 16.47 22.98 -6.09
C GLU A 59 16.50 23.08 -4.56
N SER A 60 15.50 22.55 -3.85
CA SER A 60 15.49 22.57 -2.37
C SER A 60 16.36 21.48 -1.74
N ARG A 61 16.48 20.30 -2.38
CA ARG A 61 17.38 19.23 -1.93
C ARG A 61 18.77 19.40 -2.54
N LEU A 62 18.86 19.61 -3.84
CA LEU A 62 20.07 19.72 -4.66
C LEU A 62 20.24 21.15 -5.24
N PRO A 63 20.41 22.20 -4.42
CA PRO A 63 20.42 23.60 -4.88
C PRO A 63 21.51 23.92 -5.91
N ASP A 64 22.60 23.15 -5.91
CA ASP A 64 23.73 23.33 -6.83
C ASP A 64 23.63 22.48 -8.11
N TYR A 65 22.64 21.58 -8.21
CA TYR A 65 22.51 20.63 -9.31
C TYR A 65 21.11 20.71 -9.93
N GLY A 66 21.02 21.20 -11.18
CA GLY A 66 19.74 21.27 -11.90
C GLY A 66 19.09 19.90 -12.13
N VAL A 67 17.80 19.90 -12.48
CA VAL A 67 16.98 18.68 -12.68
C VAL A 67 17.57 17.70 -13.70
N GLU A 68 18.25 18.19 -14.73
CA GLU A 68 18.93 17.34 -15.73
C GLU A 68 20.08 16.52 -15.12
N TYR A 69 20.81 17.09 -14.15
CA TYR A 69 21.93 16.39 -13.49
C TYR A 69 21.44 15.22 -12.64
N ALA A 70 20.26 15.33 -12.04
CA ALA A 70 19.69 14.28 -11.20
C ALA A 70 19.42 12.97 -11.97
N TYR A 71 19.10 13.05 -13.27
CA TYR A 71 18.86 11.88 -14.12
C TYR A 71 20.14 11.22 -14.64
N GLU A 72 21.29 11.89 -14.52
CA GLU A 72 22.60 11.40 -14.96
C GLU A 72 23.43 10.79 -13.82
N LEU A 73 23.00 10.98 -12.57
CA LEU A 73 23.68 10.46 -11.39
C LEU A 73 23.67 8.93 -11.35
N THR A 74 24.83 8.35 -11.10
CA THR A 74 24.90 6.95 -10.67
C THR A 74 24.30 6.79 -9.27
N THR A 75 23.87 5.57 -8.93
CA THR A 75 23.33 5.27 -7.59
C THR A 75 24.27 5.67 -6.45
N GLU A 76 25.57 5.52 -6.65
CA GLU A 76 26.59 5.86 -5.65
C GLU A 76 26.70 7.38 -5.46
N GLN A 77 26.75 8.15 -6.55
CA GLN A 77 26.79 9.62 -6.49
C GLN A 77 25.51 10.20 -5.89
N TYR A 78 24.35 9.67 -6.29
CA TYR A 78 23.07 10.08 -5.71
C TYR A 78 23.04 9.86 -4.20
N ARG A 79 23.55 8.71 -3.75
CA ARG A 79 23.63 8.33 -2.35
C ARG A 79 24.54 9.25 -1.54
N GLU A 80 25.70 9.61 -2.05
CA GLU A 80 26.61 10.57 -1.40
C GLU A 80 25.92 11.91 -1.18
N ILE A 81 25.22 12.42 -2.19
CA ILE A 81 24.55 13.71 -2.08
C ILE A 81 23.39 13.65 -1.08
N VAL A 82 22.54 12.63 -1.16
CA VAL A 82 21.41 12.49 -0.23
C VAL A 82 21.87 12.31 1.22
N PHE A 83 23.00 11.63 1.45
CA PHE A 83 23.57 11.48 2.79
C PHE A 83 24.27 12.74 3.30
N SER A 84 24.61 13.69 2.43
CA SER A 84 25.12 15.00 2.84
C SER A 84 24.05 15.85 3.55
N PHE A 85 22.76 15.58 3.34
CA PHE A 85 21.68 16.29 4.02
C PHE A 85 21.60 15.90 5.49
N GLU A 86 21.60 16.93 6.34
CA GLU A 86 21.39 16.77 7.77
C GLU A 86 19.95 16.28 8.04
N GLY A 87 19.82 15.28 8.91
CA GLY A 87 18.52 14.73 9.31
C GLY A 87 17.88 13.75 8.29
N TYR A 88 18.49 13.47 7.15
CA TYR A 88 17.93 12.51 6.18
C TYR A 88 17.82 11.09 6.75
N LYS A 89 16.63 10.49 6.62
CA LYS A 89 16.28 9.15 7.11
C LYS A 89 15.83 8.26 5.94
N THR A 90 16.68 7.32 5.56
CA THR A 90 16.48 6.44 4.39
C THR A 90 15.24 5.55 4.51
N ASP A 91 14.92 5.11 5.73
CA ASP A 91 13.77 4.27 6.00
C ASP A 91 12.43 4.99 5.83
N VAL A 92 12.36 6.32 5.98
CA VAL A 92 11.13 7.09 5.69
C VAL A 92 10.73 6.91 4.23
N ASP A 93 11.63 7.24 3.29
CA ASP A 93 11.32 7.21 1.86
C ASP A 93 11.00 5.80 1.37
N ILE A 94 11.61 4.79 1.98
CA ILE A 94 11.37 3.38 1.68
C ILE A 94 10.05 2.93 2.29
N ILE A 95 9.77 3.26 3.55
CA ILE A 95 8.46 3.00 4.17
C ILE A 95 7.36 3.74 3.42
N CYS A 96 7.63 4.89 2.78
CA CYS A 96 6.68 5.57 1.89
C CYS A 96 6.54 4.86 0.53
N GLY A 97 7.65 4.38 -0.05
CA GLY A 97 7.72 3.86 -1.42
C GLY A 97 7.58 2.34 -1.61
N VAL A 98 7.65 1.53 -0.54
CA VAL A 98 7.55 0.05 -0.54
C VAL A 98 6.10 -0.44 -0.41
N ASN A 99 5.10 0.46 -0.34
CA ASN A 99 3.71 0.06 -0.10
C ASN A 99 2.93 -0.40 -1.33
N PHE A 100 3.34 -0.02 -2.54
CA PHE A 100 2.71 -0.51 -3.76
C PHE A 100 2.72 -2.05 -3.87
N PRO A 101 3.89 -2.71 -3.68
CA PRO A 101 3.98 -4.17 -3.60
C PRO A 101 3.20 -4.79 -2.44
N LEU A 102 3.14 -4.11 -1.29
CA LEU A 102 2.32 -4.53 -0.14
C LEU A 102 0.83 -4.60 -0.52
N PHE A 103 0.31 -3.62 -1.28
CA PHE A 103 -1.07 -3.64 -1.74
C PHE A 103 -1.37 -4.79 -2.70
N GLU A 104 -0.44 -5.16 -3.58
CA GLU A 104 -0.56 -6.34 -4.45
C GLU A 104 -0.65 -7.65 -3.65
N VAL A 105 0.13 -7.76 -2.58
CA VAL A 105 0.07 -8.90 -1.65
C VAL A 105 -1.33 -9.05 -1.03
N ILE A 106 -2.00 -7.94 -0.71
CA ILE A 106 -3.37 -7.99 -0.15
C ILE A 106 -4.37 -8.49 -1.20
N VAL A 107 -4.19 -8.14 -2.48
CA VAL A 107 -5.01 -8.71 -3.57
C VAL A 107 -4.86 -10.23 -3.62
N VAL A 108 -3.64 -10.75 -3.42
CA VAL A 108 -3.40 -12.20 -3.36
C VAL A 108 -4.13 -12.84 -2.16
N LEU A 109 -4.14 -12.19 -1.00
CA LEU A 109 -4.87 -12.69 0.17
C LEU A 109 -6.38 -12.79 -0.08
N GLU A 110 -6.97 -11.78 -0.75
CA GLU A 110 -8.38 -11.81 -1.17
C GLU A 110 -8.67 -12.96 -2.14
N VAL A 111 -7.74 -13.23 -3.07
CA VAL A 111 -7.87 -14.38 -3.98
C VAL A 111 -7.95 -15.68 -3.19
N LEU A 112 -7.02 -15.87 -2.25
CA LEU A 112 -6.88 -17.11 -1.49
C LEU A 112 -8.04 -17.36 -0.53
N LEU A 113 -8.49 -16.31 0.15
CA LEU A 113 -9.47 -16.42 1.23
C LEU A 113 -10.90 -16.19 0.78
N VAL A 114 -11.13 -15.42 -0.29
CA VAL A 114 -12.48 -15.07 -0.74
C VAL A 114 -12.78 -15.67 -2.10
N THR A 115 -12.12 -15.21 -3.17
CA THR A 115 -12.56 -15.57 -4.53
C THR A 115 -12.32 -17.03 -4.87
N ARG A 116 -11.37 -17.71 -4.20
CA ARG A 116 -11.16 -19.15 -4.32
C ARG A 116 -12.37 -19.95 -3.84
N ASP A 117 -13.03 -19.54 -2.75
CA ASP A 117 -14.21 -20.23 -2.23
C ASP A 117 -15.39 -20.16 -3.23
N PHE A 118 -15.49 -19.06 -3.96
CA PHE A 118 -16.46 -18.92 -5.06
C PHE A 118 -16.03 -19.70 -6.31
N SER A 119 -14.75 -19.62 -6.70
CA SER A 119 -14.24 -20.24 -7.94
C SER A 119 -14.27 -21.77 -7.88
N VAL A 120 -14.06 -22.35 -6.71
CA VAL A 120 -14.13 -23.81 -6.47
C VAL A 120 -15.53 -24.25 -6.00
N HIS A 121 -16.50 -23.32 -5.94
CA HIS A 121 -17.88 -23.56 -5.52
C HIS A 121 -18.02 -24.12 -4.09
N SER A 122 -16.96 -24.04 -3.27
CA SER A 122 -16.98 -24.52 -1.88
C SER A 122 -17.80 -23.62 -0.95
N ILE A 123 -18.09 -22.39 -1.37
CA ILE A 123 -18.90 -21.43 -0.60
C ILE A 123 -20.30 -21.97 -0.25
N LYS A 124 -20.91 -22.79 -1.12
CA LYS A 124 -22.22 -23.41 -0.83
C LYS A 124 -22.13 -24.32 0.38
N ASN A 125 -21.09 -25.13 0.48
CA ASN A 125 -20.89 -26.06 1.61
C ASN A 125 -20.65 -25.31 2.93
N THR A 126 -20.00 -24.15 2.85
CA THR A 126 -19.74 -23.29 4.01
C THR A 126 -21.00 -22.55 4.48
N LEU A 127 -21.90 -22.17 3.56
CA LEU A 127 -23.12 -21.41 3.88
C LEU A 127 -24.38 -22.28 4.01
N SER A 128 -24.35 -23.54 3.58
CA SER A 128 -25.37 -24.55 3.91
C SER A 128 -25.22 -25.08 5.34
N SER A 129 -24.02 -24.94 5.91
CA SER A 129 -23.77 -25.03 7.35
C SER A 129 -24.47 -23.87 8.09
N PRO A 130 -24.65 -23.88 9.43
CA PRO A 130 -25.37 -22.83 10.19
C PRO A 130 -24.72 -21.42 10.19
N ILE A 131 -23.77 -21.16 9.29
CA ILE A 131 -23.03 -19.91 9.18
C ILE A 131 -23.85 -18.88 8.39
N ARG A 132 -24.19 -17.77 9.06
CA ARG A 132 -24.87 -16.64 8.42
C ARG A 132 -23.94 -15.91 7.44
N ARG A 133 -24.49 -15.43 6.31
CA ARG A 133 -23.75 -14.62 5.30
C ARG A 133 -23.02 -13.41 5.90
N LYS A 134 -23.64 -12.71 6.85
CA LYS A 134 -23.01 -11.59 7.58
C LYS A 134 -21.73 -12.06 8.28
N THR A 135 -21.82 -13.17 9.00
CA THR A 135 -20.69 -13.72 9.75
C THR A 135 -19.58 -14.19 8.81
N TYR A 136 -19.91 -14.75 7.64
CA TYR A 136 -18.91 -15.12 6.63
C TYR A 136 -18.19 -13.89 6.07
N TYR A 137 -18.92 -12.88 5.59
CA TYR A 137 -18.36 -11.66 5.01
C TYR A 137 -17.38 -10.97 5.96
N PHE A 138 -17.82 -10.65 7.18
CA PHE A 138 -16.97 -9.98 8.15
C PHE A 138 -15.86 -10.86 8.72
N ALA A 139 -16.02 -12.20 8.75
CA ALA A 139 -14.92 -13.09 9.14
C ALA A 139 -13.78 -13.05 8.12
N LYS A 140 -14.10 -13.05 6.82
CA LYS A 140 -13.11 -12.97 5.74
C LYS A 140 -12.38 -11.63 5.77
N TYR A 141 -13.13 -10.53 5.88
CA TYR A 141 -12.53 -9.20 6.05
C TYR A 141 -11.59 -9.15 7.26
N ALA A 142 -12.03 -9.64 8.42
CA ALA A 142 -11.21 -9.63 9.64
C ALA A 142 -9.93 -10.47 9.49
N ALA A 143 -10.00 -11.63 8.83
CA ALA A 143 -8.82 -12.46 8.56
C ALA A 143 -7.81 -11.74 7.66
N ILE A 144 -8.30 -11.10 6.59
CA ILE A 144 -7.47 -10.37 5.64
C ILE A 144 -6.85 -9.15 6.33
N MET A 145 -7.65 -8.36 7.06
CA MET A 145 -7.14 -7.21 7.79
C MET A 145 -6.07 -7.62 8.82
N LEU A 146 -6.28 -8.69 9.59
CA LEU A 146 -5.29 -9.18 10.56
C LEU A 146 -3.96 -9.55 9.88
N LEU A 147 -4.02 -10.24 8.74
CA LEU A 147 -2.84 -10.59 7.96
C LEU A 147 -2.18 -9.35 7.36
N SER A 148 -2.95 -8.42 6.80
CA SER A 148 -2.45 -7.16 6.24
C SER A 148 -1.74 -6.30 7.28
N VAL A 149 -2.31 -6.13 8.48
CA VAL A 149 -1.65 -5.44 9.60
C VAL A 149 -0.34 -6.13 9.96
N SER A 150 -0.37 -7.46 10.09
CA SER A 150 0.82 -8.24 10.45
C SER A 150 1.94 -8.06 9.43
N ILE A 151 1.60 -8.08 8.14
CA ILE A 151 2.56 -7.89 7.05
C ILE A 151 3.14 -6.47 7.10
N VAL A 152 2.31 -5.43 7.24
CA VAL A 152 2.79 -4.02 7.31
C VAL A 152 3.73 -3.82 8.49
N VAL A 153 3.39 -4.33 9.69
CA VAL A 153 4.24 -4.24 10.87
C VAL A 153 5.58 -4.93 10.64
N VAL A 154 5.56 -6.17 10.11
CA VAL A 154 6.79 -6.93 9.83
C VAL A 154 7.64 -6.22 8.77
N VAL A 155 7.04 -5.70 7.71
CA VAL A 155 7.77 -5.03 6.64
C VAL A 155 8.42 -3.74 7.12
N ASN A 156 7.68 -2.88 7.81
CA ASN A 156 8.22 -1.64 8.36
C ASN A 156 9.38 -1.93 9.33
N LEU A 157 9.24 -2.96 10.18
CA LEU A 157 10.30 -3.38 11.08
C LEU A 157 11.52 -3.92 10.34
N MET A 158 11.31 -4.74 9.30
CA MET A 158 12.41 -5.29 8.48
C MET A 158 13.15 -4.19 7.73
N VAL A 159 12.44 -3.22 7.17
CA VAL A 159 13.03 -2.03 6.52
C VAL A 159 13.87 -1.26 7.53
N TRP A 160 13.34 -0.99 8.71
CA TRP A 160 14.04 -0.29 9.78
C TRP A 160 15.31 -1.03 10.24
N ILE A 161 15.21 -2.34 10.50
CA ILE A 161 16.36 -3.19 10.88
C ILE A 161 17.42 -3.19 9.78
N ALA A 162 17.02 -3.44 8.54
CA ALA A 162 17.96 -3.51 7.44
C ALA A 162 18.58 -2.14 7.13
N ASN A 163 17.87 -1.03 7.35
CA ASN A 163 18.43 0.31 7.27
C ASN A 163 19.52 0.56 8.32
N MET A 164 19.30 0.15 9.58
CA MET A 164 20.33 0.26 10.61
C MET A 164 21.59 -0.56 10.26
N ILE A 165 21.43 -1.73 9.63
CA ILE A 165 22.55 -2.59 9.25
C ILE A 165 23.33 -2.01 8.06
N ILE A 166 22.62 -1.51 7.03
CA ILE A 166 23.24 -1.08 5.76
C ILE A 166 23.73 0.37 5.83
N ASN A 167 22.95 1.25 6.46
CA ASN A 167 23.13 2.70 6.41
C ASN A 167 23.49 3.33 7.77
N GLY A 168 23.51 2.53 8.84
CA GLY A 168 23.81 2.98 10.19
C GLY A 168 22.58 3.49 10.97
N PRO A 169 22.63 3.44 12.31
CA PRO A 169 21.53 3.87 13.18
C PRO A 169 21.21 5.37 13.04
N GLU A 170 22.20 6.20 12.71
CA GLU A 170 22.04 7.64 12.48
C GLU A 170 21.16 7.95 11.27
N ARG A 171 21.02 7.02 10.32
CA ARG A 171 20.14 7.14 9.14
C ARG A 171 18.80 6.44 9.30
N SER A 172 18.53 5.91 10.49
CA SER A 172 17.26 5.27 10.83
C SER A 172 16.39 6.16 11.70
N LEU A 173 15.07 6.00 11.57
CA LEU A 173 14.08 6.64 12.41
C LEU A 173 14.24 6.22 13.88
N PRO A 174 13.93 7.09 14.84
CA PRO A 174 13.68 6.66 16.21
C PRO A 174 12.54 5.63 16.23
N PHE A 175 12.69 4.59 17.05
CA PHE A 175 11.70 3.49 17.12
C PHE A 175 10.28 3.98 17.47
N GLY A 176 10.15 5.02 18.30
CA GLY A 176 8.86 5.64 18.59
C GLY A 176 8.18 6.22 17.35
N THR A 177 8.96 6.87 16.48
CA THR A 177 8.46 7.43 15.20
C THR A 177 8.03 6.32 14.25
N LEU A 178 8.77 5.20 14.20
CA LEU A 178 8.39 4.01 13.42
C LEU A 178 7.01 3.48 13.84
N ILE A 179 6.74 3.40 15.15
CA ILE A 179 5.42 2.97 15.66
C ILE A 179 4.32 3.93 15.19
N VAL A 180 4.53 5.24 15.32
CA VAL A 180 3.55 6.25 14.92
C VAL A 180 3.23 6.15 13.43
N ILE A 181 4.27 6.09 12.59
CA ILE A 181 4.16 5.92 11.13
C ILE A 181 3.37 4.63 10.81
N THR A 182 3.71 3.53 11.48
CA THR A 182 3.03 2.24 11.27
C THR A 182 1.56 2.27 11.68
N LEU A 183 1.21 2.97 12.76
CA LEU A 183 -0.18 3.12 13.20
C LEU A 183 -0.99 4.01 12.25
N LEU A 184 -0.40 5.12 11.83
CA LEU A 184 -1.02 6.04 10.88
C LEU A 184 -1.29 5.36 9.53
N SER A 185 -0.40 4.46 9.12
CA SER A 185 -0.53 3.74 7.87
C SER A 185 -1.66 2.68 7.86
N LEU A 186 -2.17 2.32 9.05
CA LEU A 186 -3.32 1.40 9.16
C LEU A 186 -4.60 2.01 8.61
N MET A 187 -4.75 3.33 8.62
CA MET A 187 -5.96 4.00 8.11
C MET A 187 -6.13 3.80 6.60
N PRO A 188 -5.19 4.22 5.73
CA PRO A 188 -5.28 3.95 4.29
C PRO A 188 -5.30 2.45 3.98
N LEU A 189 -4.62 1.63 4.79
CA LEU A 189 -4.70 0.17 4.69
C LEU A 189 -6.14 -0.36 4.88
N THR A 190 -6.84 0.06 5.94
CA THR A 190 -8.23 -0.36 6.18
C THR A 190 -9.17 0.05 5.05
N ALA A 191 -9.00 1.25 4.50
CA ALA A 191 -9.76 1.75 3.35
C ALA A 191 -9.49 0.87 2.12
N TYR A 192 -8.22 0.64 1.78
CA TYR A 192 -7.85 -0.20 0.64
C TYR A 192 -8.40 -1.62 0.77
N VAL A 193 -8.14 -2.30 1.89
CA VAL A 193 -8.62 -3.68 2.15
C VAL A 193 -10.15 -3.74 2.00
N SER A 194 -10.88 -2.77 2.58
CA SER A 194 -12.34 -2.78 2.49
C SER A 194 -12.88 -2.63 1.07
N MET A 195 -12.22 -1.82 0.22
CA MET A 195 -12.60 -1.62 -1.18
C MET A 195 -12.39 -2.89 -1.97
N ILE A 196 -11.19 -3.48 -1.93
CA ILE A 196 -10.89 -4.68 -2.70
C ILE A 196 -11.69 -5.89 -2.19
N HIS A 197 -11.98 -5.95 -0.89
CA HIS A 197 -12.87 -6.94 -0.31
C HIS A 197 -14.28 -6.85 -0.90
N ALA A 198 -14.83 -5.64 -1.01
CA ALA A 198 -16.12 -5.43 -1.66
C ALA A 198 -16.10 -5.90 -3.13
N VAL A 199 -15.02 -5.57 -3.86
CA VAL A 199 -14.81 -6.00 -5.26
C VAL A 199 -14.72 -7.53 -5.38
N ALA A 200 -14.07 -8.22 -4.43
CA ALA A 200 -13.99 -9.68 -4.42
C ALA A 200 -15.39 -10.33 -4.36
N PHE A 201 -16.30 -9.78 -3.55
CA PHE A 201 -17.68 -10.25 -3.43
C PHE A 201 -18.59 -9.84 -4.60
N LEU A 202 -18.22 -8.79 -5.34
CA LEU A 202 -18.87 -8.39 -6.60
C LEU A 202 -18.49 -9.35 -7.73
N ILE A 203 -17.19 -9.60 -7.93
CA ILE A 203 -16.67 -10.35 -9.09
C ILE A 203 -16.76 -11.88 -8.88
N ARG A 204 -16.44 -12.39 -7.68
CA ARG A 204 -16.55 -13.81 -7.28
C ARG A 204 -15.77 -14.83 -8.12
N LYS A 205 -14.92 -14.39 -9.04
CA LYS A 205 -14.03 -15.25 -9.81
C LYS A 205 -12.60 -14.77 -9.63
N SER A 206 -11.67 -15.67 -9.31
CA SER A 206 -10.30 -15.29 -8.98
C SER A 206 -9.59 -14.55 -10.10
N LEU A 207 -9.61 -15.06 -11.33
CA LEU A 207 -8.89 -14.43 -12.45
C LEU A 207 -9.43 -13.03 -12.81
N PRO A 208 -10.75 -12.82 -13.05
CA PRO A 208 -11.28 -11.48 -13.31
C PRO A 208 -11.09 -10.53 -12.14
N TYR A 209 -11.14 -11.02 -10.89
CA TYR A 209 -10.88 -10.21 -9.71
C TYR A 209 -9.43 -9.72 -9.68
N SER A 210 -8.47 -10.61 -9.89
CA SER A 210 -7.06 -10.26 -9.95
C SER A 210 -6.78 -9.28 -11.09
N LEU A 211 -7.33 -9.50 -12.28
CA LEU A 211 -7.15 -8.59 -13.42
C LEU A 211 -7.71 -7.20 -13.17
N VAL A 212 -8.94 -7.11 -12.63
CA VAL A 212 -9.54 -5.82 -12.29
C VAL A 212 -8.73 -5.12 -11.21
N THR A 213 -8.39 -5.82 -10.12
CA THR A 213 -7.78 -5.20 -8.95
C THR A 213 -6.32 -4.82 -9.20
N ILE A 214 -5.52 -5.72 -9.78
CA ILE A 214 -4.12 -5.42 -10.19
C ILE A 214 -4.14 -4.36 -11.30
N GLY A 215 -5.02 -4.51 -12.29
CA GLY A 215 -5.18 -3.54 -13.37
C GLY A 215 -5.51 -2.14 -12.84
N THR A 216 -6.43 -2.00 -11.88
CA THR A 216 -6.73 -0.71 -11.25
C THR A 216 -5.59 -0.22 -10.37
N THR A 217 -4.90 -1.10 -9.62
CA THR A 217 -3.81 -0.67 -8.72
C THR A 217 -2.61 -0.15 -9.54
N LEU A 218 -2.23 -0.85 -10.62
CA LEU A 218 -1.15 -0.45 -11.54
C LEU A 218 -1.53 0.72 -12.45
N ALA A 219 -2.76 0.72 -13.01
CA ALA A 219 -3.16 1.73 -13.98
C ALA A 219 -3.45 3.09 -13.34
N TRP A 220 -4.04 3.14 -12.14
CA TRP A 220 -4.49 4.40 -11.55
C TRP A 220 -3.35 5.21 -10.90
N GLY A 221 -2.31 4.55 -10.40
CA GLY A 221 -1.19 5.22 -9.74
C GLY A 221 -0.04 5.61 -10.67
N ASN A 222 0.33 4.74 -11.62
CA ASN A 222 1.54 4.96 -12.43
C ASN A 222 1.22 5.30 -13.88
N ILE A 223 0.35 4.53 -14.55
CA ILE A 223 0.12 4.72 -15.99
C ILE A 223 -0.66 6.02 -16.23
N LEU A 224 -1.75 6.27 -15.50
CA LEU A 224 -2.55 7.48 -15.68
C LEU A 224 -1.74 8.74 -15.34
N LEU A 225 -1.01 8.72 -14.21
CA LEU A 225 -0.17 9.84 -13.78
C LEU A 225 0.93 10.15 -14.82
N ASN A 226 1.68 9.13 -15.26
CA ASN A 226 2.74 9.31 -16.26
C ASN A 226 2.17 9.74 -17.63
N ILE A 227 1.04 9.19 -18.07
CA ILE A 227 0.38 9.63 -19.32
C ILE A 227 -0.07 11.09 -19.20
N LEU A 228 -0.67 11.50 -18.08
CA LEU A 228 -1.11 12.87 -17.87
C LEU A 228 0.06 13.87 -17.81
N LEU A 229 1.19 13.46 -17.22
CA LEU A 229 2.43 14.23 -17.19
C LEU A 229 3.06 14.33 -18.59
N ILE A 230 3.18 13.21 -19.33
CA ILE A 230 3.73 13.16 -20.70
C ILE A 230 2.88 13.98 -21.68
N LEU A 231 1.55 14.01 -21.50
CA LEU A 231 0.65 14.79 -22.34
C LEU A 231 0.64 16.29 -22.00
N GLY A 232 1.55 16.77 -21.15
CA GLY A 232 1.66 18.19 -20.74
C GLY A 232 0.43 18.71 -20.00
N GLY A 233 -0.40 17.80 -19.49
CA GLY A 233 -1.81 18.04 -19.17
C GLY A 233 -2.24 17.60 -17.79
N GLY A 234 -1.30 17.46 -16.85
CA GLY A 234 -1.64 17.33 -15.44
C GLY A 234 -2.17 18.67 -14.91
N SER A 235 -3.40 19.06 -15.26
CA SER A 235 -4.01 20.23 -14.60
C SER A 235 -3.88 20.03 -13.08
N ALA A 236 -3.48 21.06 -12.33
CA ALA A 236 -3.25 20.96 -10.88
C ALA A 236 -4.42 20.29 -10.13
N ARG A 237 -5.63 20.37 -10.68
CA ARG A 237 -6.83 19.66 -10.18
C ARG A 237 -6.76 18.14 -10.27
N VAL A 238 -6.26 17.57 -11.37
CA VAL A 238 -6.15 16.12 -11.55
C VAL A 238 -5.04 15.55 -10.67
N VAL A 239 -3.93 16.28 -10.61
CA VAL A 239 -2.80 15.99 -9.73
C VAL A 239 -3.26 16.00 -8.26
N ASN A 240 -3.98 17.06 -7.83
CA ASN A 240 -4.58 17.12 -6.49
C ASN A 240 -5.61 16.01 -6.22
N LEU A 241 -6.38 15.57 -7.23
CA LEU A 241 -7.34 14.47 -7.07
C LEU A 241 -6.63 13.14 -6.78
N ILE A 242 -5.49 12.89 -7.43
CA ILE A 242 -4.70 11.67 -7.29
C ILE A 242 -4.07 11.58 -5.88
N ALA A 243 -3.74 12.72 -5.26
CA ALA A 243 -3.28 12.78 -3.87
C ALA A 243 -4.27 12.14 -2.88
N TYR A 244 -5.56 12.08 -3.22
CA TYR A 244 -6.59 11.50 -2.37
C TYR A 244 -6.90 10.02 -2.67
N LEU A 245 -6.04 9.33 -3.43
CA LEU A 245 -6.15 7.87 -3.58
C LEU A 245 -5.57 7.16 -2.35
N PRO A 246 -6.16 6.05 -1.85
CA PRO A 246 -5.68 5.38 -0.65
C PRO A 246 -4.20 4.95 -0.71
N SER A 247 -3.71 4.55 -1.89
CA SER A 247 -2.30 4.21 -2.10
C SER A 247 -1.37 5.42 -1.97
N MET A 248 -1.84 6.61 -2.38
CA MET A 248 -1.10 7.86 -2.31
C MET A 248 -1.19 8.51 -0.92
N MET A 249 -2.36 8.42 -0.27
CA MET A 249 -2.56 8.85 1.11
C MET A 249 -1.60 8.15 2.07
N TYR A 250 -1.28 6.89 1.81
CA TYR A 250 -0.29 6.16 2.59
C TYR A 250 1.06 6.89 2.58
N SER A 251 1.58 7.27 1.41
CA SER A 251 2.84 8.02 1.28
C SER A 251 2.76 9.42 1.90
N ALA A 252 1.60 10.07 1.85
CA ALA A 252 1.44 11.41 2.38
C ALA A 252 1.42 11.45 3.92
N VAL A 253 0.81 10.45 4.56
CA VAL A 253 0.70 10.41 6.03
C VAL A 253 2.07 10.11 6.67
N THR A 254 2.97 9.45 5.94
CA THR A 254 4.31 9.06 6.41
C THR A 254 5.41 10.11 6.19
N CYS A 255 5.18 11.14 5.35
CA CYS A 255 6.14 12.23 5.06
C CYS A 255 5.95 13.51 5.90
N THR A 256 5.36 13.42 7.09
CA THR A 256 4.82 14.58 7.82
C THR A 256 5.86 15.30 8.70
N HIS A 257 6.40 16.41 8.21
CA HIS A 257 7.24 17.33 9.01
C HIS A 257 6.82 18.83 8.94
N ALA A 258 5.79 19.20 8.17
CA ALA A 258 5.37 20.60 8.03
C ALA A 258 4.01 20.87 8.72
N GLU A 259 3.87 22.03 9.37
CA GLU A 259 2.62 22.46 10.03
C GLU A 259 1.44 22.58 9.04
N ASP A 260 1.73 22.88 7.78
CA ASP A 260 0.75 22.99 6.68
C ASP A 260 0.12 21.64 6.28
N TYR A 261 0.68 20.51 6.74
CA TYR A 261 0.21 19.17 6.39
C TYR A 261 -0.96 18.67 7.24
N VAL A 262 -1.22 19.31 8.39
CA VAL A 262 -2.23 18.86 9.36
C VAL A 262 -3.66 18.85 8.76
N PRO A 263 -4.12 19.88 8.01
CA PRO A 263 -5.43 19.87 7.38
C PRO A 263 -5.61 18.74 6.36
N TYR A 264 -4.57 18.43 5.58
CA TYR A 264 -4.59 17.36 4.59
C TYR A 264 -4.75 15.98 5.25
N ILE A 265 -4.05 15.73 6.36
CA ILE A 265 -4.19 14.48 7.14
C ILE A 265 -5.64 14.29 7.58
N TYR A 266 -6.31 15.32 8.10
CA TYR A 266 -7.71 15.20 8.52
C TYR A 266 -8.65 14.83 7.37
N ILE A 267 -8.43 15.40 6.17
CA ILE A 267 -9.20 15.05 4.98
C ILE A 267 -8.94 13.58 4.60
N CYS A 268 -7.69 13.13 4.63
CA CYS A 268 -7.34 11.73 4.36
C CYS A 268 -8.01 10.76 5.34
N ILE A 269 -8.01 11.10 6.64
CA ILE A 269 -8.68 10.29 7.66
C ILE A 269 -10.18 10.21 7.36
N ALA A 270 -10.83 11.35 7.10
CA ALA A 270 -12.26 11.40 6.80
C ALA A 270 -12.62 10.58 5.55
N LEU A 271 -11.81 10.68 4.50
CA LEU A 271 -12.00 9.90 3.28
C LEU A 271 -11.77 8.41 3.51
N CYS A 272 -10.73 8.02 4.24
CA CYS A 272 -10.48 6.61 4.59
C CYS A 272 -11.67 6.01 5.35
N VAL A 273 -12.16 6.70 6.39
CA VAL A 273 -13.33 6.26 7.17
C VAL A 273 -14.57 6.11 6.28
N THR A 274 -14.81 7.10 5.41
CA THR A 274 -15.95 7.09 4.49
C THR A 274 -15.86 5.93 3.49
N LEU A 275 -14.70 5.74 2.86
CA LEU A 275 -14.46 4.65 1.91
C LEU A 275 -14.61 3.29 2.59
N THR A 276 -14.11 3.12 3.81
CA THR A 276 -14.29 1.90 4.60
C THR A 276 -15.75 1.61 4.88
N ALA A 277 -16.50 2.60 5.36
CA ALA A 277 -17.91 2.44 5.69
C ALA A 277 -18.72 2.08 4.43
N VAL A 278 -18.55 2.84 3.34
CA VAL A 278 -19.28 2.63 2.09
C VAL A 278 -18.93 1.28 1.46
N SER A 279 -17.65 0.90 1.43
CA SER A 279 -17.21 -0.35 0.81
C SER A 279 -17.70 -1.58 1.59
N LEU A 280 -17.57 -1.58 2.93
CA LEU A 280 -18.04 -2.69 3.75
C LEU A 280 -19.57 -2.81 3.73
N ALA A 281 -20.29 -1.69 3.86
CA ALA A 281 -21.74 -1.70 3.82
C ALA A 281 -22.25 -2.11 2.44
N GLY A 282 -21.73 -1.49 1.37
CA GLY A 282 -22.11 -1.75 -0.01
C GLY A 282 -21.78 -3.19 -0.43
N GLY A 283 -20.57 -3.67 -0.15
CA GLY A 283 -20.14 -5.03 -0.43
C GLY A 283 -20.99 -6.08 0.31
N TYR A 284 -21.29 -5.85 1.59
CA TYR A 284 -22.17 -6.74 2.35
C TYR A 284 -23.61 -6.74 1.82
N LEU A 285 -24.19 -5.57 1.54
CA LEU A 285 -25.57 -5.46 1.03
C LEU A 285 -25.70 -6.17 -0.32
N PHE A 286 -24.71 -6.00 -1.21
CA PHE A 286 -24.66 -6.72 -2.48
C PHE A 286 -24.57 -8.24 -2.28
N PHE A 287 -23.68 -8.70 -1.40
CA PHE A 287 -23.52 -10.12 -1.10
C PHE A 287 -24.78 -10.73 -0.47
N LYS A 288 -25.42 -10.01 0.46
CA LYS A 288 -26.63 -10.44 1.16
C LYS A 288 -27.77 -10.73 0.17
N ASN A 289 -27.97 -9.88 -0.82
CA ASN A 289 -29.15 -9.93 -1.70
C ASN A 289 -28.97 -10.84 -2.92
N ARG A 290 -27.74 -11.31 -3.18
CA ARG A 290 -27.45 -12.14 -4.36
C ARG A 290 -27.60 -13.63 -4.09
N GLU A 291 -28.06 -14.37 -5.08
CA GLU A 291 -28.01 -15.83 -5.04
C GLU A 291 -26.58 -16.36 -5.09
N ILE A 292 -26.40 -17.54 -4.50
CA ILE A 292 -25.13 -18.28 -4.47
C ILE A 292 -25.31 -19.46 -5.42
N LYS A 293 -24.82 -19.27 -6.66
CA LYS A 293 -24.87 -20.27 -7.72
C LYS A 293 -23.72 -21.25 -7.63
#